data_AF-A0A554JGR5-F1
#
_entry.id   AF-A0A554JGR5-F1
#
_cell.length_a   1.000
_cell.length_b   1.000
_cell.length_c   1.000
_cell.angle_alpha   90.00
_cell.angle_beta   90.00
_cell.angle_gamma   90.00
#
_symmetry.space_group_name_H-M   'P 1'
#
loop_
_entity.id
_entity.type
_entity.pdbx_description
1 polymer ?
#
loop_
_entity_poly.entity_id
_entity_poly.type
_entity_poly.pdbx_seq_one_letter_code
_entity_poly.pdbx_strand_id
1 'polypeptide(L)'
;MITNIGFLISLIAVLGLGVFVLLKGLRKATHFLFFLMSVSVAIFIVAHLAGINAIDSEESRRALMWTLIVIPTLAFTAHWALAVVNKNLEKRRDLVLIYSSAASLTF
;
A
#
# COMPACT_ATOMS: atom_id res chain seq x y z
N MET A 1 -16.29 9.83 13.53
CA MET A 1 -15.31 9.85 14.65
C MET A 1 -14.73 8.47 14.96
N ILE A 2 -15.54 7.43 15.23
CA ILE A 2 -15.04 6.06 15.49
C ILE A 2 -14.19 5.51 14.33
N THR A 3 -14.58 5.77 13.08
CA THR A 3 -13.86 5.38 11.88
C THR A 3 -12.46 6.00 11.80
N ASN A 4 -12.32 7.28 12.11
CA ASN A 4 -11.02 7.99 12.06
C ASN A 4 -10.04 7.45 13.11
N ILE A 5 -10.53 7.10 14.30
CA ILE A 5 -9.71 6.48 15.36
C ILE A 5 -9.24 5.09 14.90
N GLY A 6 -10.13 4.31 14.29
CA GLY A 6 -9.78 3.01 13.69
C GLY A 6 -8.65 3.14 12.67
N PHE A 7 -8.76 4.10 11.74
CA PHE A 7 -7.71 4.37 10.75
C PHE A 7 -6.38 4.81 11.37
N LEU A 8 -6.41 5.62 12.44
CA LEU A 8 -5.20 6.04 13.15
C LEU A 8 -4.48 4.84 13.81
N ILE A 9 -5.24 3.95 14.45
CA ILE A 9 -4.69 2.71 15.03
C ILE A 9 -4.10 1.83 13.93
N SER A 10 -4.82 1.66 12.81
CA SER A 10 -4.32 0.91 11.66
C SER A 10 -3.04 1.50 11.07
N LEU A 11 -2.92 2.83 11.01
CA LEU A 11 -1.72 3.52 10.52
C LEU A 11 -0.49 3.21 11.39
N ILE A 12 -0.64 3.30 12.72
CA ILE A 12 0.44 2.99 13.66
C ILE A 12 0.81 1.51 13.56
N ALA A 13 -0.19 0.62 13.50
CA ALA A 13 0.04 -0.82 13.39
C ALA A 13 0.76 -1.18 12.08
N VAL A 14 0.34 -0.64 10.94
CA VAL A 14 0.90 -1.01 9.63
C VAL A 14 2.34 -0.52 9.47
N LEU A 15 2.65 0.69 9.95
CA LEU A 15 4.01 1.23 9.95
C LEU A 15 4.90 0.52 10.96
N GLY A 16 4.40 0.26 12.17
CA GLY A 16 5.11 -0.48 13.21
C GLY A 16 5.49 -1.89 12.74
N LEU A 17 4.54 -2.63 12.16
CA LEU A 17 4.80 -3.94 11.58
C LEU A 17 5.74 -3.86 10.38
N GLY A 18 5.56 -2.87 9.50
CA GLY A 18 6.42 -2.67 8.33
C GLY A 18 7.90 -2.49 8.72
N VAL A 19 8.17 -1.59 9.67
CA VAL A 19 9.53 -1.35 10.19
C VAL A 19 10.06 -2.57 10.94
N PHE A 20 9.25 -3.20 11.78
CA PHE A 20 9.67 -4.39 12.54
C PHE A 20 10.08 -5.55 11.61
N VAL A 21 9.29 -5.83 10.57
CA VAL A 21 9.59 -6.87 9.58
C VAL A 21 10.84 -6.53 8.78
N LEU A 22 11.03 -5.26 8.42
CA LEU A 22 12.23 -4.79 7.73
C LEU A 22 13.49 -5.01 8.58
N LEU A 23 13.46 -4.62 9.87
CA LEU A 23 14.55 -4.82 10.82
C LEU A 23 14.87 -6.31 11.04
N LYS A 24 13.86 -7.19 11.03
CA LYS A 24 14.03 -8.64 11.20
C LYS A 24 14.76 -9.32 10.02
N GLY A 25 14.89 -8.64 8.87
CA GLY A 25 15.55 -9.26 7.72
C GLY A 25 15.74 -8.31 6.54
N LEU A 26 16.65 -7.34 6.70
CA LEU A 26 16.98 -6.32 5.69
C LEU A 26 17.40 -6.89 4.32
N ARG A 27 17.88 -8.14 4.26
CA ARG A 27 18.36 -8.78 3.03
C ARG A 27 17.31 -9.62 2.29
N LYS A 28 16.11 -9.81 2.86
CA LYS A 28 15.06 -10.62 2.22
C LYS A 28 14.16 -9.73 1.37
N ALA A 29 14.07 -10.03 0.07
CA ALA A 29 13.18 -9.32 -0.86
C ALA A 29 11.73 -9.27 -0.37
N THR A 30 11.24 -10.33 0.29
CA THR A 30 9.91 -10.39 0.89
C THR A 30 9.69 -9.35 1.99
N HIS A 31 10.72 -9.08 2.82
CA HIS A 31 10.61 -8.10 3.90
C HIS A 31 10.62 -6.67 3.35
N PHE A 32 11.41 -6.43 2.30
CA PHE A 32 11.43 -5.16 1.59
C PHE A 32 10.09 -4.88 0.87
N LEU A 33 9.52 -5.88 0.20
CA LEU A 33 8.20 -5.78 -0.42
C LEU A 33 7.11 -5.52 0.61
N PHE A 34 7.17 -6.17 1.77
CA PHE A 34 6.24 -5.92 2.87
C PHE A 34 6.34 -4.48 3.38
N PHE A 35 7.56 -3.96 3.55
CA PHE A 35 7.76 -2.57 3.96
C PHE A 35 7.19 -1.59 2.92
N LEU A 36 7.44 -1.82 1.63
CA LEU A 36 6.93 -0.96 0.55
C LEU A 36 5.40 -0.98 0.47
N MET A 37 4.79 -2.15 0.70
CA MET A 37 3.34 -2.30 0.86
C MET A 37 2.85 -1.49 2.07
N SER A 38 3.45 -1.66 3.25
CA SER A 38 3.07 -0.93 4.47
C SER A 38 3.14 0.59 4.30
N VAL A 39 4.17 1.10 3.63
CA VAL A 39 4.30 2.54 3.33
C VAL A 39 3.18 3.00 2.39
N SER A 40 2.86 2.22 1.35
CA SER A 40 1.80 2.58 0.40
C SER A 40 0.41 2.58 1.07
N VAL A 41 0.14 1.61 1.94
CA VAL A 41 -1.07 1.58 2.79
C VAL A 41 -1.12 2.79 3.73
N ALA A 42 0.00 3.17 4.34
CA ALA A 42 0.05 4.34 5.21
C ALA A 42 -0.30 5.64 4.45
N ILE A 43 0.26 5.82 3.24
CA ILE A 43 -0.08 6.97 2.38
C ILE A 43 -1.57 6.96 2.02
N PHE A 44 -2.13 5.79 1.68
CA PHE A 44 -3.57 5.65 1.41
C PHE A 44 -4.42 6.07 2.60
N ILE A 45 -4.10 5.61 3.82
CA ILE A 45 -4.84 5.96 5.04
C ILE A 45 -4.81 7.46 5.29
N VAL A 46 -3.64 8.10 5.15
CA VAL A 46 -3.49 9.55 5.32
C VAL A 46 -4.30 10.32 4.26
N ALA A 47 -4.23 9.91 2.99
CA ALA A 47 -4.99 10.52 1.91
C ALA A 47 -6.51 10.37 2.13
N HIS A 48 -6.95 9.19 2.57
CA HIS A 48 -8.35 8.94 2.87
C HIS A 48 -8.85 9.78 4.04
N LEU A 49 -8.07 9.85 5.13
CA LEU A 49 -8.37 10.70 6.28
C LEU A 49 -8.41 12.19 5.90
N ALA A 50 -7.52 12.65 5.02
CA ALA A 50 -7.57 14.02 4.52
C ALA A 50 -8.85 14.27 3.70
N GLY A 51 -9.25 13.33 2.84
CA GLY A 51 -10.43 13.48 1.98
C GLY A 51 -11.75 13.52 2.74
N ILE A 52 -11.90 12.70 3.79
CA ILE A 52 -13.14 12.69 4.59
C ILE A 52 -13.28 13.89 5.52
N ASN A 53 -12.17 14.58 5.83
CA ASN A 53 -12.17 15.77 6.68
C ASN A 53 -11.97 17.07 5.87
N ALA A 54 -11.95 16.99 4.53
CA ALA A 54 -11.79 18.15 3.66
C ALA A 54 -13.00 19.09 3.78
N ILE A 55 -12.73 20.38 3.95
CA ILE A 55 -13.77 21.42 4.06
C ILE A 55 -14.09 21.98 2.65
N ASP A 56 -13.08 22.06 1.79
CA ASP A 56 -13.18 22.62 0.45
C ASP A 56 -13.11 21.54 -0.65
N SER A 57 -13.77 21.81 -1.78
CA SER A 57 -13.83 20.92 -2.94
C SER A 57 -12.45 20.63 -3.55
N GLU A 58 -11.54 21.61 -3.51
CA GLU A 58 -10.17 21.47 -4.00
C GLU A 58 -9.34 20.52 -3.14
N GLU A 59 -9.50 20.57 -1.81
CA GLU A 59 -8.82 19.64 -0.88
C GLU A 59 -9.33 18.22 -1.04
N SER A 60 -10.64 18.06 -1.22
CA SER A 60 -11.26 16.76 -1.50
C SER A 60 -10.74 16.16 -2.81
N ARG A 61 -10.61 16.97 -3.88
CA ARG A 61 -10.04 16.51 -5.16
C ARG A 61 -8.60 16.06 -5.02
N ARG A 62 -7.77 16.81 -4.29
CA ARG A 62 -6.36 16.45 -4.05
C ARG A 62 -6.27 15.15 -3.25
N ALA A 63 -7.06 15.02 -2.20
CA ALA A 63 -7.11 13.81 -1.40
C ALA A 63 -7.52 12.59 -2.23
N LEU A 64 -8.53 12.73 -3.10
CA LEU A 64 -8.92 11.68 -4.04
C LEU A 64 -7.77 11.26 -4.97
N MET A 65 -7.06 12.24 -5.55
CA MET A 65 -5.88 11.93 -6.39
C MET A 65 -4.81 11.14 -5.63
N TRP A 66 -4.55 11.49 -4.36
CA TRP A 66 -3.61 10.75 -3.52
C TRP A 66 -4.11 9.35 -3.13
N THR A 67 -5.42 9.14 -3.01
CA THR A 67 -5.97 7.80 -2.74
C THR A 67 -5.75 6.80 -3.87
N LEU A 68 -5.43 7.25 -5.10
CA LEU A 68 -5.07 6.37 -6.22
C LEU A 68 -3.80 5.54 -5.96
N ILE A 69 -3.01 5.87 -4.93
CA ILE A 69 -1.92 5.00 -4.42
C ILE A 69 -2.40 3.59 -4.04
N VAL A 70 -3.71 3.39 -3.87
CA VAL A 70 -4.30 2.06 -3.69
C VAL A 70 -3.95 1.10 -4.83
N ILE A 71 -3.80 1.60 -6.07
CA ILE A 71 -3.47 0.79 -7.25
C ILE A 71 -2.09 0.12 -7.11
N PRO A 72 -0.98 0.87 -6.90
CA PRO A 72 0.32 0.25 -6.65
C PRO A 72 0.34 -0.51 -5.30
N THR A 73 -0.45 -0.11 -4.31
CA THR A 73 -0.58 -0.86 -3.05
C THR A 73 -1.08 -2.30 -3.29
N LEU A 74 -2.09 -2.48 -4.12
CA LEU A 74 -2.60 -3.81 -4.49
C LEU A 74 -1.55 -4.63 -5.25
N ALA A 75 -0.80 -4.00 -6.16
CA ALA A 75 0.29 -4.66 -6.87
C ALA A 75 1.40 -5.14 -5.92
N PHE A 76 1.83 -4.29 -4.97
CA PHE A 76 2.81 -4.68 -3.95
C PHE A 76 2.29 -5.77 -3.02
N THR A 77 1.00 -5.73 -2.65
CA THR A 77 0.37 -6.76 -1.82
C THR A 77 0.35 -8.11 -2.52
N ALA A 78 -0.04 -8.14 -3.80
CA ALA A 78 -0.05 -9.36 -4.59
C ALA A 78 1.37 -9.93 -4.79
N HIS A 79 2.36 -9.06 -5.05
CA HIS A 79 3.76 -9.46 -5.17
C HIS A 79 4.31 -9.98 -3.84
N TRP A 80 3.99 -9.33 -2.73
CA TRP A 80 4.35 -9.82 -1.40
C TRP A 80 3.74 -11.20 -1.10
N ALA A 81 2.45 -11.39 -1.39
CA ALA A 81 1.77 -12.66 -1.16
C ALA A 81 2.42 -13.81 -1.97
N LEU A 82 2.75 -13.57 -3.25
CA LEU A 82 3.47 -14.55 -4.08
C LEU A 82 4.89 -14.80 -3.58
N ALA A 83 5.57 -13.77 -3.05
CA ALA A 83 6.91 -13.87 -2.49
C ALA A 83 6.93 -14.69 -1.19
N VAL A 84 5.89 -14.60 -0.36
CA VAL A 84 5.76 -15.40 0.87
C VAL A 84 5.56 -16.89 0.54
N VAL A 85 4.80 -17.19 -0.52
CA VAL A 85 4.55 -18.58 -0.97
C VAL A 85 5.72 -19.12 -1.83
N ASN A 86 6.79 -18.35 -2.03
CA ASN A 86 7.93 -18.69 -2.89
C ASN A 86 7.54 -19.01 -4.35
N LYS A 87 6.38 -18.54 -4.81
CA LYS A 87 5.86 -18.79 -6.18
C LYS A 87 6.17 -17.68 -7.18
N ASN A 88 7.03 -16.74 -6.81
CA ASN A 88 7.41 -15.60 -7.67
C ASN A 88 7.92 -16.02 -9.05
N LEU A 89 8.70 -17.10 -9.14
CA LEU A 89 9.23 -17.59 -10.43
C LEU A 89 8.18 -18.32 -11.25
N GLU A 90 7.32 -19.11 -10.60
CA GLU A 90 6.24 -19.88 -11.25
C GLU A 90 5.14 -18.96 -11.82
N LYS A 91 4.85 -17.86 -11.12
CA LYS A 91 3.78 -16.91 -11.45
C LYS A 91 4.30 -15.57 -11.97
N ARG A 92 5.50 -15.56 -12.55
CA ARG A 92 6.12 -14.34 -13.10
C ARG A 92 5.25 -13.67 -14.17
N ARG A 93 4.51 -14.44 -14.97
CA ARG A 93 3.58 -13.90 -15.97
C ARG A 93 2.43 -13.13 -15.31
N ASP A 94 1.91 -13.63 -14.21
CA ASP A 94 0.81 -12.98 -13.48
C ASP A 94 1.30 -11.69 -12.80
N LEU A 95 2.54 -11.66 -12.29
CA LEU A 95 3.17 -10.44 -11.79
C LEU A 95 3.29 -9.38 -12.89
N VAL A 96 3.75 -9.76 -14.08
CA VAL A 96 3.86 -8.82 -15.22
C VAL A 96 2.49 -8.26 -15.58
N LEU A 97 1.45 -9.09 -15.61
CA LEU A 97 0.08 -8.62 -15.88
C LEU A 97 -0.42 -7.64 -14.82
N ILE A 98 -0.17 -7.92 -13.54
CA ILE A 98 -0.56 -7.04 -12.42
C ILE A 98 0.15 -5.70 -12.49
N TYR A 99 1.45 -5.68 -12.79
CA TYR A 99 2.19 -4.42 -12.91
C TYR A 99 1.81 -3.64 -14.17
N SER A 100 1.57 -4.32 -15.30
CA SER A 100 1.11 -3.67 -16.54
C SER A 100 -0.28 -3.07 -16.38
N SER A 101 -1.22 -3.78 -15.74
CA SER A 101 -2.56 -3.25 -15.49
C SER A 101 -2.53 -2.10 -14.48
N ALA A 102 -1.72 -2.22 -13.42
CA ALA A 102 -1.53 -1.13 -12.47
C ALA A 102 -0.95 0.12 -13.14
N ALA A 103 0.05 -0.03 -14.02
CA ALA A 103 0.60 1.08 -14.79
C ALA A 103 -0.44 1.71 -15.71
N SER A 104 -1.17 0.89 -16.49
CA SER A 104 -2.21 1.39 -17.40
C SER A 104 -3.39 2.06 -16.72
N LEU A 105 -3.63 1.79 -15.43
CA LEU A 105 -4.71 2.41 -14.67
C LEU A 105 -4.24 3.68 -13.91
N THR A 106 -2.93 3.81 -13.72
CA THR A 106 -2.32 4.96 -13.02
C THR A 106 -1.93 6.09 -13.99
N PHE A 107 -1.71 5.77 -15.27
CA PHE A 107 -1.42 6.71 -16.36
C PHE A 107 -2.62 6.87 -17.30
#